data_AF-A0A7X7I9I3-F1
#
_entry.id   AF-A0A7X7I9I3-F1
#
_cell.length_a   1.000
_cell.length_b   1.000
_cell.length_c   1.000
_cell.angle_alpha   90.00
_cell.angle_beta   90.00
_cell.angle_gamma   90.00
#
_symmetry.space_group_name_H-M   'P 1'
#
loop_
_entity.id
_entity.type
_entity.pdbx_description
1 polymer ?
#
loop_
_entity_poly.entity_id
_entity_poly.type
_entity_poly.pdbx_seq_one_letter_code
_entity_poly.pdbx_strand_id
1 'polypeptide(L)'
;MMTHDNIMNISVETAAWQDYRASNTGMVVFYTSDPVSEVPIREIPEEFPTDILPEPNYETGTYGYYGCNKSKVRNAFVKSKIRYLFFMTKYEGTIADYKGKVFLTGYYRITKVADAKKTHIRYLSDYSCLDEDVCNALRGDEVKFLSIEDAFQITDSVLKSWGVKGKVTRQTRAVLDEEKTKEILEYFKSKPDALGKYVDETKRLQPHSEEPEESEEE
;
A
#
# COMPACT_ATOMS: atom_id res chain seq x y z
N MET A 1 28.70 -5.68 -13.54
CA MET A 1 27.49 -5.70 -14.40
C MET A 1 26.32 -6.00 -13.48
N MET A 2 25.65 -4.97 -12.93
CA MET A 2 24.50 -5.17 -12.05
C MET A 2 23.27 -5.29 -12.94
N THR A 3 22.73 -6.49 -13.09
CA THR A 3 21.38 -6.66 -13.61
C THR A 3 20.45 -5.97 -12.62
N HIS A 4 19.80 -4.89 -13.05
CA HIS A 4 18.74 -4.25 -12.28
C HIS A 4 17.52 -5.16 -12.37
N ASP A 5 17.59 -6.32 -11.74
CA ASP A 5 16.46 -7.24 -11.67
C ASP A 5 15.35 -6.52 -10.90
N ASN A 6 14.24 -6.25 -11.60
CA ASN A 6 13.10 -5.56 -11.06
C ASN A 6 12.68 -6.23 -9.74
N ILE A 7 12.72 -5.50 -8.62
CA ILE A 7 12.39 -6.03 -7.29
C ILE A 7 11.00 -6.68 -7.26
N MET A 8 10.09 -6.23 -8.13
CA MET A 8 8.74 -6.78 -8.28
C MET A 8 8.71 -8.22 -8.81
N ASN A 9 9.80 -8.70 -9.43
CA ASN A 9 9.92 -10.10 -9.90
C ASN A 9 10.32 -11.07 -8.78
N ILE A 10 10.67 -10.56 -7.60
CA ILE A 10 11.04 -11.39 -6.47
C ILE A 10 9.78 -11.96 -5.82
N SER A 11 9.73 -13.29 -5.72
CA SER A 11 8.65 -13.95 -5.01
C SER A 11 8.65 -13.57 -3.52
N VAL A 12 7.49 -13.15 -3.02
CA VAL A 12 7.28 -12.83 -1.60
C VAL A 12 7.61 -14.02 -0.69
N GLU A 13 7.52 -15.26 -1.17
CA GLU A 13 7.81 -16.45 -0.36
C GLU A 13 9.30 -16.66 -0.07
N THR A 14 10.18 -15.90 -0.74
CA THR A 14 11.62 -15.92 -0.44
C THR A 14 11.97 -15.20 0.86
N ALA A 15 11.05 -14.39 1.39
CA ALA A 15 11.25 -13.70 2.66
C ALA A 15 11.10 -14.65 3.85
N ALA A 16 11.91 -14.43 4.89
CA ALA A 16 11.78 -15.14 6.16
C ALA A 16 10.60 -14.59 6.98
N TRP A 17 9.36 -14.84 6.53
CA TRP A 17 8.15 -14.41 7.21
C TRP A 17 8.00 -15.06 8.59
N GLN A 18 7.71 -14.23 9.59
CA GLN A 18 7.49 -14.65 10.97
C GLN A 18 6.08 -14.28 11.41
N ASP A 19 5.46 -15.15 12.20
CA ASP A 19 4.15 -14.88 12.78
C ASP A 19 4.19 -13.64 13.67
N TYR A 20 3.20 -12.78 13.50
CA TYR A 20 3.11 -11.49 14.15
C TYR A 20 1.93 -11.42 15.12
N ARG A 21 2.26 -11.18 16.40
CA ARG A 21 1.28 -11.00 17.47
C ARG A 21 1.06 -9.51 17.74
N ALA A 22 -0.16 -9.06 17.53
CA ALA A 22 -0.59 -7.67 17.63
C ALA A 22 -1.96 -7.54 18.30
N SER A 23 -2.21 -6.36 18.87
CA SER A 23 -3.49 -5.91 19.42
C SER A 23 -4.43 -5.46 18.29
N ASN A 24 -5.74 -5.45 18.54
CA ASN A 24 -6.75 -5.13 17.53
C ASN A 24 -6.89 -3.61 17.25
N THR A 25 -5.77 -2.90 17.25
CA THR A 25 -5.66 -1.49 16.89
C THR A 25 -5.31 -1.33 15.42
N GLY A 26 -5.48 -0.11 14.91
CA GLY A 26 -5.32 0.25 13.52
C GLY A 26 -4.28 1.33 13.28
N MET A 27 -3.68 1.34 12.10
CA MET A 27 -2.91 2.47 11.58
C MET A 27 -3.43 2.84 10.21
N VAL A 28 -3.74 4.12 10.00
CA VAL A 28 -4.09 4.69 8.70
C VAL A 28 -2.82 5.23 8.05
N VAL A 29 -2.57 4.86 6.80
CA VAL A 29 -1.46 5.36 5.98
C VAL A 29 -1.95 5.86 4.64
N PHE A 30 -1.32 6.93 4.13
CA PHE A 30 -1.66 7.50 2.83
C PHE A 30 -1.00 6.73 1.68
N TYR A 31 -1.68 6.55 0.55
CA TYR A 31 -1.10 6.25 -0.76
C TYR A 31 -1.71 7.18 -1.83
N THR A 32 -0.93 7.49 -2.87
CA THR A 32 -1.42 8.31 -3.99
C THR A 32 -2.26 7.43 -4.91
N SER A 33 -3.50 7.84 -5.19
CA SER A 33 -4.33 7.16 -6.19
C SER A 33 -3.94 7.59 -7.60
N ASP A 34 -4.00 6.67 -8.56
CA ASP A 34 -3.74 6.96 -9.96
C ASP A 34 -4.79 7.90 -10.57
N PRO A 35 -4.39 8.99 -11.28
CA PRO A 35 -5.33 9.99 -11.79
C PRO A 35 -6.10 9.54 -13.05
N VAL A 36 -5.68 8.48 -13.74
CA VAL A 36 -6.33 8.00 -14.97
C VAL A 36 -7.25 6.80 -14.75
N SER A 37 -7.44 6.39 -13.49
CA SER A 37 -8.27 5.25 -13.10
C SER A 37 -9.58 5.66 -12.42
N GLU A 38 -10.65 4.90 -12.65
CA GLU A 38 -11.89 4.97 -11.86
C GLU A 38 -11.75 4.26 -10.50
N VAL A 39 -11.02 3.14 -10.48
CA VAL A 39 -10.69 2.42 -9.26
C VAL A 39 -9.58 3.18 -8.55
N PRO A 40 -9.63 3.40 -7.23
CA PRO A 40 -8.58 4.15 -6.55
C PRO A 40 -7.35 3.26 -6.31
N ILE A 41 -6.79 2.68 -7.38
CA ILE A 41 -5.51 1.98 -7.36
C ILE A 41 -4.38 2.93 -7.04
N ARG A 42 -3.25 2.40 -6.60
CA ARG A 42 -2.03 3.20 -6.42
C ARG A 42 -1.57 3.77 -7.76
N GLU A 43 -0.92 4.92 -7.71
CA GLU A 43 -0.21 5.52 -8.85
C GLU A 43 0.76 4.52 -9.49
N ILE A 44 0.63 4.32 -10.80
CA ILE A 44 1.51 3.43 -11.57
C ILE A 44 2.61 4.28 -12.23
N PRO A 45 3.88 3.88 -12.11
CA PRO A 45 4.95 4.57 -12.83
C PRO A 45 4.76 4.50 -14.34
N GLU A 46 4.90 5.65 -15.01
CA GLU A 46 4.78 5.77 -16.47
C GLU A 46 5.99 5.16 -17.22
N GLU A 47 7.18 5.17 -16.61
CA GLU A 47 8.42 4.66 -17.20
C GLU A 47 9.22 3.85 -16.15
N PHE A 48 10.02 2.87 -16.58
CA PHE A 48 10.98 2.16 -15.73
C PHE A 48 12.42 2.41 -16.23
N PRO A 49 13.42 2.57 -15.34
CA PRO A 49 13.35 2.53 -13.88
C PRO A 49 12.64 3.74 -13.28
N THR A 50 12.02 3.55 -12.11
CA THR A 50 11.19 4.58 -11.46
C THR A 50 11.43 4.66 -9.96
N ASP A 51 11.33 5.87 -9.44
CA ASP A 51 11.33 6.16 -8.01
C ASP A 51 9.96 5.86 -7.36
N ILE A 52 8.92 5.62 -8.17
CA ILE A 52 7.58 5.27 -7.69
C ILE A 52 7.56 3.78 -7.35
N LEU A 53 7.87 3.47 -6.09
CA LEU A 53 7.70 2.12 -5.56
C LEU A 53 6.21 1.86 -5.32
N PRO A 54 5.61 0.88 -6.01
CA PRO A 54 4.18 0.64 -5.94
C PRO A 54 3.80 0.17 -4.54
N GLU A 55 3.07 0.99 -3.78
CA GLU A 55 2.52 0.62 -2.47
C GLU A 55 1.10 1.21 -2.35
N PRO A 56 0.11 0.46 -1.83
CA PRO A 56 0.20 -0.91 -1.31
C PRO A 56 0.23 -2.00 -2.39
N ASN A 57 0.88 -3.14 -2.12
CA ASN A 57 0.89 -4.32 -3.01
C ASN A 57 -0.28 -5.26 -2.70
N TYR A 58 -1.48 -4.90 -3.15
CA TYR A 58 -2.68 -5.70 -2.88
C TYR A 58 -2.69 -7.03 -3.63
N GLU A 59 -1.90 -7.16 -4.69
CA GLU A 59 -1.72 -8.41 -5.44
C GLU A 59 -1.09 -9.51 -4.58
N THR A 60 -0.21 -9.13 -3.65
CA THR A 60 0.54 -10.04 -2.78
C THR A 60 0.16 -9.91 -1.31
N GLY A 61 -0.72 -8.96 -0.97
CA GLY A 61 -1.08 -8.62 0.41
C GLY A 61 0.11 -8.12 1.23
N THR A 62 1.11 -7.52 0.57
CA THR A 62 2.31 -7.02 1.24
C THR A 62 2.36 -5.50 1.28
N TYR A 63 3.04 -4.97 2.30
CA TYR A 63 3.36 -3.55 2.40
C TYR A 63 4.80 -3.38 2.84
N GLY A 64 5.60 -2.72 2.01
CA GLY A 64 7.00 -2.46 2.27
C GLY A 64 7.96 -3.60 1.93
N TYR A 65 7.48 -4.61 1.20
CA TYR A 65 8.33 -5.70 0.73
C TYR A 65 9.11 -5.27 -0.50
N TYR A 66 8.42 -4.65 -1.47
CA TYR A 66 9.03 -4.14 -2.69
C TYR A 66 9.54 -2.70 -2.58
N GLY A 67 9.25 -2.00 -1.47
CA GLY A 67 9.80 -0.66 -1.24
C GLY A 67 10.10 -0.28 0.21
N CYS A 68 11.06 0.63 0.39
CA CYS A 68 11.58 1.00 1.72
C CYS A 68 11.28 2.44 2.18
N ASN A 69 10.63 3.27 1.35
CA ASN A 69 10.34 4.69 1.59
C ASN A 69 9.58 5.00 2.91
N LYS A 70 8.87 4.02 3.47
CA LYS A 70 8.10 4.14 4.71
C LYS A 70 8.57 3.18 5.81
N SER A 71 9.85 2.78 5.81
CA SER A 71 10.47 1.91 6.81
C SER A 71 10.17 2.36 8.25
N LYS A 72 10.38 3.64 8.58
CA LYS A 72 10.08 4.22 9.90
C LYS A 72 8.63 4.02 10.35
N VAL A 73 7.68 4.17 9.42
CA VAL A 73 6.24 3.99 9.71
C VAL A 73 5.94 2.52 9.99
N ARG A 74 6.49 1.60 9.19
CA ARG A 74 6.31 0.16 9.39
C ARG A 74 6.99 -0.34 10.66
N ASN A 75 8.19 0.16 10.97
CA ASN A 75 8.88 -0.13 12.22
C ASN A 75 8.08 0.37 13.43
N ALA A 76 7.49 1.56 13.36
CA ALA A 76 6.58 2.06 14.39
C ALA A 76 5.31 1.20 14.52
N PHE A 77 4.72 0.79 13.40
CA PHE A 77 3.57 -0.13 13.37
C PHE A 77 3.88 -1.44 14.12
N VAL A 78 5.02 -2.07 13.79
CA VAL A 78 5.44 -3.33 14.42
C VAL A 78 5.70 -3.13 15.91
N LYS A 79 6.45 -2.08 16.28
CA LYS A 79 6.79 -1.75 17.67
C LYS A 79 5.53 -1.49 18.52
N SER A 80 4.53 -0.83 17.95
CA SER A 80 3.25 -0.54 18.61
C SER A 80 2.27 -1.72 18.62
N LYS A 81 2.66 -2.89 18.09
CA LYS A 81 1.82 -4.10 18.07
C LYS A 81 0.45 -3.87 17.42
N ILE A 82 0.41 -3.14 16.31
CA ILE A 82 -0.82 -2.79 15.59
C ILE A 82 -1.22 -3.92 14.63
N ARG A 83 -2.50 -4.30 14.57
CA ARG A 83 -2.96 -5.41 13.72
C ARG A 83 -3.37 -4.97 12.31
N TYR A 84 -4.08 -3.85 12.22
CA TYR A 84 -4.75 -3.45 10.98
C TYR A 84 -4.04 -2.27 10.33
N LEU A 85 -3.71 -2.39 9.06
CA LEU A 85 -3.17 -1.31 8.24
C LEU A 85 -4.26 -0.85 7.27
N PHE A 86 -4.78 0.37 7.48
CA PHE A 86 -5.82 0.98 6.65
C PHE A 86 -5.18 1.92 5.61
N PHE A 87 -5.68 1.87 4.39
CA PHE A 87 -5.18 2.66 3.27
C PHE A 87 -6.10 3.85 2.99
N MET A 88 -5.53 5.03 3.19
CA MET A 88 -6.16 6.30 2.90
C MET A 88 -5.64 6.85 1.57
N THR A 89 -6.52 7.46 0.79
CA THR A 89 -6.11 8.25 -0.37
C THR A 89 -6.96 9.51 -0.50
N LYS A 90 -6.37 10.52 -1.14
CA LYS A 90 -7.14 11.64 -1.70
C LYS A 90 -7.39 11.27 -3.15
N TYR A 91 -8.65 11.01 -3.50
CA TYR A 91 -9.00 10.46 -4.79
C TYR A 91 -8.73 11.46 -5.92
N GLU A 92 -7.87 11.08 -6.87
CA GLU A 92 -7.51 11.91 -8.03
C GLU A 92 -7.99 11.32 -9.36
N GLY A 93 -8.70 10.19 -9.31
CA GLY A 93 -9.19 9.45 -10.47
C GLY A 93 -10.25 10.19 -11.31
N THR A 94 -10.88 9.45 -12.21
CA THR A 94 -11.70 10.01 -13.31
C THR A 94 -13.13 10.34 -12.90
N ILE A 95 -13.64 9.78 -11.79
CA ILE A 95 -15.02 10.04 -11.33
C ILE A 95 -15.11 11.39 -10.61
N ALA A 96 -15.59 12.42 -11.32
CA ALA A 96 -15.57 13.81 -10.89
C ALA A 96 -16.18 14.08 -9.50
N ASP A 97 -17.28 13.40 -9.17
CA ASP A 97 -18.00 13.61 -7.89
C ASP A 97 -17.18 13.23 -6.66
N TYR A 98 -16.19 12.35 -6.81
CA TYR A 98 -15.32 11.92 -5.73
C TYR A 98 -13.96 12.65 -5.73
N LYS A 99 -13.62 13.33 -6.82
CA LYS A 99 -12.28 13.92 -7.02
C LYS A 99 -11.95 14.95 -5.94
N GLY A 100 -10.75 14.85 -5.40
CA GLY A 100 -10.21 15.70 -4.33
C GLY A 100 -10.70 15.36 -2.93
N LYS A 101 -11.67 14.44 -2.76
CA LYS A 101 -12.14 13.98 -1.44
C LYS A 101 -11.23 12.87 -0.90
N VAL A 102 -11.23 12.68 0.42
CA VAL A 102 -10.38 11.72 1.12
C VAL A 102 -11.19 10.51 1.56
N PHE A 103 -10.64 9.31 1.35
CA PHE A 103 -11.32 8.05 1.65
C PHE A 103 -10.37 7.04 2.28
N LEU A 104 -10.91 6.14 3.12
CA LEU A 104 -10.31 4.81 3.32
C LEU A 104 -10.85 3.87 2.26
N THR A 105 -9.93 3.25 1.53
CA THR A 105 -10.25 2.43 0.36
C THR A 105 -9.92 0.96 0.55
N GLY A 106 -9.05 0.63 1.51
CA GLY A 106 -8.66 -0.76 1.78
C GLY A 106 -8.07 -0.96 3.15
N TYR A 107 -7.89 -2.22 3.54
CA TYR A 107 -7.08 -2.59 4.69
C TYR A 107 -6.40 -3.93 4.50
N TYR A 108 -5.32 -4.13 5.28
CA TYR A 108 -4.75 -5.43 5.57
C TYR A 108 -4.89 -5.77 7.04
N ARG A 109 -5.23 -7.03 7.33
CA ARG A 109 -5.03 -7.63 8.66
C ARG A 109 -3.66 -8.29 8.71
N ILE A 110 -2.67 -7.61 9.31
CA ILE A 110 -1.28 -8.06 9.29
C ILE A 110 -1.09 -9.23 10.23
N THR A 111 -0.61 -10.37 9.74
CA THR A 111 -0.30 -11.55 10.57
C THR A 111 1.13 -12.03 10.44
N LYS A 112 1.89 -11.48 9.49
CA LYS A 112 3.31 -11.80 9.33
C LYS A 112 4.15 -10.55 9.11
N VAL A 113 5.40 -10.62 9.57
CA VAL A 113 6.44 -9.62 9.34
C VAL A 113 7.72 -10.27 8.86
N ALA A 114 8.54 -9.55 8.11
CA ALA A 114 9.88 -9.99 7.70
C ALA A 114 10.83 -8.80 7.66
N ASP A 115 12.13 -9.03 7.90
CA ASP A 115 13.14 -8.01 7.63
C ASP A 115 13.51 -8.02 6.14
N ALA A 116 13.12 -6.98 5.42
CA ALA A 116 13.37 -6.82 4.00
C ALA A 116 14.66 -6.02 3.69
N LYS A 117 15.43 -5.60 4.71
CA LYS A 117 16.58 -4.70 4.53
C LYS A 117 17.61 -5.27 3.54
N LYS A 118 17.93 -6.57 3.64
CA LYS A 118 18.87 -7.24 2.72
C LYS A 118 18.34 -7.26 1.29
N THR A 119 17.03 -7.50 1.11
CA THR A 119 16.38 -7.47 -0.21
C THR A 119 16.45 -6.05 -0.79
N HIS A 120 16.12 -5.03 0.01
CA HIS A 120 16.17 -3.63 -0.44
C HIS A 120 17.57 -3.20 -0.86
N ILE A 121 18.60 -3.50 -0.06
CA ILE A 121 20.01 -3.17 -0.40
C ILE A 121 20.44 -3.85 -1.72
N ARG A 122 19.93 -5.04 -2.02
CA ARG A 122 20.35 -5.81 -3.20
C ARG A 122 19.66 -5.36 -4.48
N TYR A 123 18.40 -4.96 -4.43
CA TYR A 123 17.55 -4.82 -5.62
C TYR A 123 16.98 -3.41 -5.84
N LEU A 124 17.06 -2.51 -4.85
CA LEU A 124 16.65 -1.12 -5.04
C LEU A 124 17.84 -0.26 -5.45
N SER A 125 17.62 0.59 -6.45
CA SER A 125 18.57 1.63 -6.86
C SER A 125 18.72 2.73 -5.81
N ASP A 126 17.60 3.12 -5.17
CA ASP A 126 17.56 4.03 -4.04
C ASP A 126 16.85 3.38 -2.85
N TYR A 127 17.44 3.52 -1.66
CA TYR A 127 16.92 2.89 -0.46
C TYR A 127 17.15 3.73 0.81
N SER A 128 16.05 4.10 1.47
CA SER A 128 16.02 4.96 2.65
C SER A 128 16.12 4.21 3.99
N CYS A 129 16.28 2.89 3.99
CA CYS A 129 16.29 2.06 5.20
C CYS A 129 17.70 1.70 5.70
N LEU A 130 18.75 2.37 5.21
CA LEU A 130 20.14 2.14 5.62
C LEU A 130 20.36 2.30 7.13
N ASP A 131 19.84 3.40 7.67
CA ASP A 131 20.06 3.79 9.07
C ASP A 131 19.13 3.07 10.05
N GLU A 132 18.20 2.24 9.56
CA GLU A 132 17.28 1.47 10.39
C GLU A 132 17.89 0.11 10.75
N ASP A 133 17.81 -0.33 12.00
CA ASP A 133 18.30 -1.66 12.39
C ASP A 133 17.59 -2.80 11.63
N VAL A 134 16.31 -2.61 11.33
CA VAL A 134 15.43 -3.54 10.63
C VAL A 134 14.58 -2.77 9.63
N CYS A 135 14.33 -3.33 8.45
CA CYS A 135 13.33 -2.78 7.52
C CYS A 135 12.12 -3.72 7.46
N ASN A 136 11.16 -3.53 8.37
CA ASN A 136 10.00 -4.43 8.44
C ASN A 136 9.15 -4.34 7.17
N ALA A 137 8.94 -5.46 6.50
CA ALA A 137 7.85 -5.69 5.57
C ALA A 137 6.67 -6.32 6.31
N LEU A 138 5.46 -5.98 5.91
CA LEU A 138 4.22 -6.45 6.51
C LEU A 138 3.48 -7.33 5.50
N ARG A 139 2.86 -8.42 5.97
CA ARG A 139 2.00 -9.27 5.14
C ARG A 139 0.67 -9.53 5.85
N GLY A 140 -0.42 -9.26 5.13
CA GLY A 140 -1.78 -9.54 5.55
C GLY A 140 -2.22 -10.96 5.20
N ASP A 141 -3.06 -11.55 6.05
CA ASP A 141 -3.81 -12.77 5.69
C ASP A 141 -5.24 -12.46 5.22
N GLU A 142 -5.75 -11.30 5.58
CA GLU A 142 -6.99 -10.73 5.08
C GLU A 142 -6.68 -9.40 4.40
N VAL A 143 -7.12 -9.27 3.17
CA VAL A 143 -6.95 -8.10 2.32
C VAL A 143 -8.30 -7.76 1.73
N LYS A 144 -8.75 -6.52 1.89
CA LYS A 144 -10.02 -6.06 1.32
C LYS A 144 -9.90 -4.63 0.83
N PHE A 145 -10.43 -4.37 -0.34
CA PHE A 145 -10.55 -3.03 -0.92
C PHE A 145 -11.98 -2.77 -1.38
N LEU A 146 -12.37 -1.51 -1.44
CA LEU A 146 -13.71 -1.07 -1.83
C LEU A 146 -13.62 -0.21 -3.09
N SER A 147 -14.69 -0.19 -3.90
CA SER A 147 -14.79 0.82 -4.95
C SER A 147 -14.93 2.21 -4.35
N ILE A 148 -14.68 3.26 -5.12
CA ILE A 148 -14.69 4.62 -4.60
C ILE A 148 -16.08 5.06 -4.08
N GLU A 149 -17.16 4.52 -4.65
CA GLU A 149 -18.54 4.79 -4.26
C GLU A 149 -18.89 4.17 -2.90
N ASP A 150 -18.29 3.04 -2.57
CA ASP A 150 -18.48 2.32 -1.31
C ASP A 150 -17.39 2.62 -0.27
N ALA A 151 -16.34 3.37 -0.65
CA ALA A 151 -15.23 3.71 0.21
C ALA A 151 -15.67 4.62 1.36
N PHE A 152 -15.04 4.44 2.52
CA PHE A 152 -15.36 5.23 3.71
C PHE A 152 -14.84 6.65 3.53
N GLN A 153 -15.73 7.62 3.34
CA GLN A 153 -15.33 9.02 3.20
C GLN A 153 -14.82 9.57 4.53
N ILE A 154 -13.60 10.09 4.52
CA ILE A 154 -12.99 10.77 5.66
C ILE A 154 -13.30 12.26 5.56
N THR A 155 -14.16 12.75 6.45
CA THR A 155 -14.43 14.18 6.62
C THR A 155 -13.49 14.81 7.64
N ASP A 156 -13.49 16.15 7.73
CA ASP A 156 -12.72 16.88 8.74
C ASP A 156 -13.09 16.49 10.18
N SER A 157 -14.35 16.12 10.44
CA SER A 157 -14.78 15.66 11.77
C SER A 157 -14.19 14.29 12.11
N VAL A 158 -14.10 13.39 11.14
CA VAL A 158 -13.45 12.08 11.30
C VAL A 158 -11.95 12.26 11.56
N LEU A 159 -11.26 13.10 10.79
CA LEU A 159 -9.84 13.37 11.01
C LEU A 159 -9.56 13.89 12.42
N LYS A 160 -10.40 14.82 12.90
CA LYS A 160 -10.30 15.36 14.25
C LYS A 160 -10.53 14.28 15.31
N SER A 161 -11.50 13.38 15.12
CA SER A 161 -11.76 12.29 16.06
C SER A 161 -10.61 11.27 16.13
N TRP A 162 -9.83 11.16 15.05
CA TRP A 162 -8.61 10.35 14.99
C TRP A 162 -7.35 11.10 15.47
N GLY A 163 -7.49 12.34 15.94
CA GLY A 163 -6.37 13.15 16.44
C GLY A 163 -5.48 13.74 15.36
N VAL A 164 -5.87 13.69 14.09
CA VAL A 164 -5.14 14.31 12.98
C VAL A 164 -5.41 15.83 12.98
N LYS A 165 -4.33 16.61 12.99
CA LYS A 165 -4.38 18.08 12.94
C LYS A 165 -3.99 18.57 11.54
N GLY A 166 -4.76 19.51 11.00
CA GLY A 166 -4.46 20.14 9.71
C GLY A 166 -4.98 19.36 8.50
N LYS A 167 -4.49 19.74 7.30
CA LYS A 167 -4.88 19.13 6.03
C LYS A 167 -4.20 17.76 5.85
N VAL A 168 -4.87 16.85 5.14
CA VAL A 168 -4.29 15.57 4.73
C VAL A 168 -3.16 15.80 3.73
N THR A 169 -2.02 15.16 3.98
CA THR A 169 -0.84 15.15 3.11
C THR A 169 -0.37 13.71 2.90
N ARG A 170 0.60 13.50 2.00
CA ARG A 170 1.23 12.19 1.77
C ARG A 170 1.91 11.60 3.01
N GLN A 171 2.19 12.43 4.03
CA GLN A 171 2.80 12.03 5.29
C GLN A 171 1.78 11.79 6.40
N THR A 172 0.50 12.09 6.18
CA THR A 172 -0.54 11.91 7.19
C THR A 172 -0.66 10.44 7.58
N ARG A 173 -0.64 10.22 8.88
CA ARG A 173 -0.92 8.94 9.52
C ARG A 173 -1.81 9.15 10.74
N ALA A 174 -2.62 8.17 11.05
CA ALA A 174 -3.40 8.12 12.29
C ALA A 174 -3.26 6.75 12.94
N VAL A 175 -3.23 6.70 14.26
CA VAL A 175 -3.33 5.44 15.02
C VAL A 175 -4.72 5.39 15.62
N LEU A 176 -5.41 4.29 15.37
CA LEU A 176 -6.78 4.04 15.81
C LEU A 176 -6.74 3.09 17.01
N ASP A 177 -7.53 3.41 18.04
CA ASP A 177 -7.82 2.48 19.13
C ASP A 177 -8.70 1.31 18.65
N GLU A 178 -8.96 0.35 19.52
CA GLU A 178 -9.72 -0.86 19.16
C GLU A 178 -11.18 -0.56 18.78
N GLU A 179 -11.79 0.46 19.40
CA GLU A 179 -13.18 0.86 19.13
C GLU A 179 -13.32 1.42 17.72
N LYS A 180 -12.49 2.42 17.38
CA LYS A 180 -12.46 3.01 16.02
C LYS A 180 -12.06 1.99 14.98
N THR A 181 -11.09 1.12 15.30
CA THR A 181 -10.67 0.04 14.40
C THR A 181 -11.82 -0.90 14.10
N LYS A 182 -12.58 -1.30 15.13
CA LYS A 182 -13.76 -2.15 14.98
C LYS A 182 -14.85 -1.49 14.14
N GLU A 183 -15.15 -0.22 14.37
CA GLU A 183 -16.14 0.54 13.59
C GLU A 183 -15.80 0.54 12.09
N ILE A 184 -14.54 0.82 11.76
CA ILE A 184 -14.08 0.80 10.36
C ILE A 184 -14.15 -0.62 9.79
N LEU A 185 -13.74 -1.65 10.52
CA LEU A 185 -13.85 -3.04 10.06
C LEU A 185 -15.31 -3.47 9.82
N GLU A 186 -16.24 -3.06 10.67
CA GLU A 186 -17.67 -3.32 10.49
C GLU A 186 -18.21 -2.63 9.22
N TYR A 187 -17.79 -1.38 8.98
CA TYR A 187 -18.09 -0.69 7.72
C TYR A 187 -17.57 -1.47 6.51
N PHE A 188 -16.28 -1.82 6.49
CA PHE A 188 -15.70 -2.58 5.38
C PHE A 188 -16.36 -3.95 5.18
N LYS A 189 -16.75 -4.62 6.27
CA LYS A 189 -17.46 -5.91 6.20
C LYS A 189 -18.83 -5.78 5.53
N SER A 190 -19.51 -4.64 5.70
CA SER A 190 -20.82 -4.37 5.10
C SER A 190 -20.81 -4.08 3.60
N LYS A 191 -19.62 -3.83 3.02
CA LYS A 191 -19.44 -3.42 1.63
C LYS A 191 -18.93 -4.56 0.74
N PRO A 192 -19.25 -4.57 -0.57
CA PRO A 192 -18.71 -5.55 -1.49
C PRO A 192 -17.18 -5.39 -1.60
N ASP A 193 -16.47 -6.51 -1.71
CA ASP A 193 -15.03 -6.48 -1.97
C ASP A 193 -14.76 -6.15 -3.44
N ALA A 194 -13.83 -5.22 -3.67
CA ALA A 194 -13.38 -4.76 -4.97
C ALA A 194 -11.91 -5.09 -5.24
N LEU A 195 -11.24 -5.89 -4.41
CA LEU A 195 -9.84 -6.28 -4.57
C LEU A 195 -9.50 -6.76 -5.99
N GLY A 196 -10.34 -7.61 -6.59
CA GLY A 196 -10.13 -8.08 -7.97
C GLY A 196 -10.04 -6.93 -8.98
N LYS A 197 -10.92 -5.91 -8.86
CA LYS A 197 -10.90 -4.73 -9.72
C LYS A 197 -9.61 -3.92 -9.58
N TYR A 198 -9.05 -3.86 -8.37
CA TYR A 198 -7.76 -3.20 -8.15
C TYR A 198 -6.64 -3.92 -8.87
N VAL A 199 -6.58 -5.25 -8.75
CA VAL A 199 -5.55 -6.08 -9.40
C VAL A 199 -5.66 -5.94 -10.93
N ASP A 200 -6.86 -6.07 -11.47
CA ASP A 200 -7.10 -5.99 -12.92
C ASP A 200 -6.76 -4.61 -13.48
N GLU A 201 -7.18 -3.54 -12.80
CA GLU A 201 -6.94 -2.17 -13.25
C GLU A 201 -5.46 -1.80 -13.18
N THR A 202 -4.75 -2.29 -12.15
CA THR A 202 -3.30 -2.12 -12.05
C THR A 202 -2.58 -2.78 -13.20
N LYS A 203 -2.97 -4.01 -13.51
CA LYS A 203 -2.39 -4.75 -14.64
C LYS A 203 -2.69 -4.07 -15.97
N ARG A 204 -3.88 -3.49 -16.14
CA ARG A 204 -4.26 -2.73 -17.34
C ARG A 204 -3.41 -1.49 -17.56
N LEU A 205 -3.01 -0.80 -16.48
CA LEU A 205 -2.20 0.42 -16.54
C LEU A 205 -0.69 0.17 -16.48
N GLN A 206 -0.24 -1.03 -16.12
CA GLN A 206 1.18 -1.35 -16.15
C GLN A 206 1.73 -1.16 -17.57
N PRO A 207 2.84 -0.44 -17.74
CA PRO A 207 3.48 -0.31 -19.05
C PRO A 207 3.77 -1.71 -19.60
N HIS A 208 3.26 -2.01 -20.80
CA HIS A 208 3.71 -3.18 -21.53
C HIS A 208 5.19 -2.94 -21.85
N SER A 209 6.07 -3.82 -21.35
CA SER A 209 7.40 -3.89 -21.94
C SER A 209 7.18 -4.29 -23.38
N GLU A 210 7.64 -3.47 -24.32
CA GLU A 210 7.86 -3.94 -25.69
C GLU A 210 8.77 -5.17 -25.55
N GLU A 211 8.21 -6.36 -25.77
CA GLU A 211 9.06 -7.49 -26.10
C GLU A 211 9.89 -7.02 -27.29
N PRO A 212 11.24 -7.14 -27.25
CA PRO A 212 12.02 -6.81 -28.43
C PRO A 212 11.46 -7.65 -29.56
N GLU A 213 10.92 -6.99 -30.59
CA GLU A 213 10.60 -7.64 -31.85
C GLU A 213 11.84 -8.47 -32.20
N GLU A 214 11.71 -9.79 -32.18
CA GLU A 214 12.70 -10.66 -32.77
C GLU A 214 12.82 -10.17 -34.20
N SER A 215 13.90 -9.45 -34.48
CA SER A 215 14.32 -9.14 -35.83
C SER A 215 14.68 -10.48 -36.48
N GLU A 216 13.67 -11.17 -36.98
CA GLU A 216 13.83 -11.95 -38.20
C GLU A 216 14.28 -10.96 -39.29
N GLU A 217 15.14 -11.45 -40.21
CA GLU A 217 15.82 -10.74 -41.32
C GLU A 217 17.27 -10.32 -40.99
N GLU A 218 18.35 -10.89 -41.56
CA GLU A 218 18.60 -11.91 -42.61
C GLU A 218 19.96 -12.60 -42.35
#